data_AF-S7N890-F1
#
_entry.id   AF-S7N890-F1
#
_cell.length_a   1.000
_cell.length_b   1.000
_cell.length_c   1.000
_cell.angle_alpha   90.00
_cell.angle_beta   90.00
_cell.angle_gamma   90.00
#
_symmetry.space_group_name_H-M   'P 1'
#
loop_
_entity.id
_entity.type
_entity.pdbx_description
1 polymer ?
#
loop_
_entity_poly.entity_id
_entity_poly.type
_entity_poly.pdbx_seq_one_letter_code
_entity_poly.pdbx_strand_id
1 'polypeptide(L)'
;TMAPTLLFFLFSFQFQLPFVFPARNISLKCMRDTDEFLSDLNSVEPKEYALRMYDSVGKLGSNILNGNVDRLGSYSECLSTHAPSGSFQGQYCKLQILQCNGWTWYLANDFHFHLTTPVIVFVHGKSKHVLVLLGAALFLASFTATALLTLAHDLPVAAPSEASENATVLYFSEYYTKPYCRIGPFLVGVFLSLFMHQNHQANILKTKVQALLGWICSLSSLFAVVAVAYAVDDTSATPSVAAAVYQAVHRSLWAAAVGWVVFACHEGYGGLVNQLLACGMWSFLASISYACYLVHPIVIILYNGLQETLIHYTDTNMFYLFSGHCLLTFVAGLALTLFIEKPCQELKRCLLGPMPEGPGTA
;
A
#
# COMPACT_ATOMS: atom_id res chain seq x y z
N THR A 1 -1.61 -38.28 -21.70
CA THR A 1 -2.93 -37.76 -21.29
C THR A 1 -3.06 -37.86 -19.77
N MET A 2 -3.94 -37.07 -19.16
CA MET A 2 -4.33 -37.15 -17.73
C MET A 2 -3.22 -36.89 -16.69
N ALA A 3 -2.93 -35.61 -16.44
CA ALA A 3 -3.07 -35.07 -15.09
C ALA A 3 -4.43 -34.32 -15.10
N PRO A 4 -5.37 -34.59 -14.18
CA PRO A 4 -5.25 -34.05 -12.82
C PRO A 4 -5.84 -34.93 -11.69
N THR A 5 -5.17 -34.98 -10.54
CA THR A 5 -5.72 -35.65 -9.33
C THR A 5 -5.34 -34.98 -8.00
N LEU A 6 -4.95 -33.69 -8.03
CA LEU A 6 -4.40 -32.98 -6.86
C LEU A 6 -5.27 -31.80 -6.36
N LEU A 7 -6.52 -31.69 -6.84
CA LEU A 7 -7.36 -30.48 -6.73
C LEU A 7 -8.73 -30.73 -6.08
N PHE A 8 -8.87 -31.81 -5.30
CA PHE A 8 -10.15 -32.25 -4.72
C PHE A 8 -10.12 -32.53 -3.20
N PHE A 9 -9.00 -32.23 -2.52
CA PHE A 9 -8.80 -32.56 -1.10
C PHE A 9 -8.65 -31.36 -0.16
N LEU A 10 -8.80 -30.12 -0.66
CA LEU A 10 -8.58 -28.88 0.12
C LEU A 10 -9.85 -28.05 0.39
N PHE A 11 -11.04 -28.59 0.16
CA PHE A 11 -12.31 -27.98 0.58
C PHE A 11 -13.30 -29.01 1.12
N SER A 12 -13.17 -29.33 2.42
CA SER A 12 -14.23 -29.92 3.24
C SER A 12 -13.92 -29.74 4.73
N PHE A 13 -14.71 -28.89 5.38
CA PHE A 13 -14.98 -28.80 6.82
C PHE A 13 -14.00 -29.44 7.83
N GLN A 14 -13.43 -28.61 8.71
CA GLN A 14 -13.94 -28.59 10.10
C GLN A 14 -13.71 -27.22 10.76
N PHE A 15 -14.61 -26.87 11.69
CA PHE A 15 -14.64 -25.57 12.38
C PHE A 15 -14.30 -25.79 13.86
N GLN A 16 -13.01 -25.80 14.19
CA GLN A 16 -12.54 -25.99 15.57
C GLN A 16 -11.25 -25.21 15.84
N LEU A 17 -11.33 -24.24 16.75
CA LEU A 17 -10.16 -23.83 17.54
C LEU A 17 -9.79 -25.03 18.42
N PRO A 18 -8.55 -25.52 18.29
CA PRO A 18 -7.56 -25.04 19.25
C PRO A 18 -6.19 -24.77 18.62
N PHE A 19 -5.74 -23.51 18.66
CA PHE A 19 -4.31 -23.18 18.49
C PHE A 19 -3.51 -23.51 19.76
N VAL A 20 -3.57 -24.78 20.18
CA VAL A 20 -2.49 -25.37 20.96
C VAL A 20 -1.34 -25.56 19.98
N PHE A 21 -0.40 -24.62 19.95
CA PHE A 21 0.89 -24.85 19.30
C PHE A 21 1.53 -26.07 19.96
N PRO A 22 1.82 -27.17 19.22
CA PRO A 22 2.52 -28.31 19.79
C PRO A 22 3.99 -27.92 19.97
N ALA A 23 4.28 -27.22 21.06
CA ALA A 23 5.60 -26.73 21.41
C ALA A 23 6.53 -27.93 21.63
N ARG A 24 7.26 -28.32 20.57
CA ARG A 24 8.26 -29.37 20.65
C ARG A 24 9.44 -28.84 21.47
N ASN A 25 9.94 -29.66 22.39
CA ASN A 25 11.12 -29.37 23.22
C ASN A 25 10.91 -28.28 24.30
N ILE A 26 9.75 -28.24 24.97
CA ILE A 26 9.55 -27.41 26.17
C ILE A 26 10.54 -27.82 27.27
N SER A 27 11.20 -26.85 27.90
CA SER A 27 12.07 -27.14 29.05
C SER A 27 11.25 -27.54 30.28
N LEU A 28 11.79 -28.47 31.08
CA LEU A 28 11.12 -28.93 32.30
C LEU A 28 11.05 -27.82 33.38
N LYS A 29 11.83 -26.74 33.24
CA LYS A 29 11.64 -25.49 34.00
C LYS A 29 10.39 -24.74 33.52
N CYS A 30 10.29 -24.43 32.23
CA CYS A 30 9.17 -23.68 31.66
C CYS A 30 7.80 -24.31 31.98
N MET A 31 7.70 -25.64 32.00
CA MET A 31 6.46 -26.32 32.43
C MET A 31 6.12 -26.04 33.90
N ARG A 32 7.10 -26.07 34.82
CA ARG A 32 6.88 -25.73 36.24
C ARG A 32 6.58 -24.26 36.46
N ASP A 33 7.32 -23.36 35.80
CA ASP A 33 7.11 -21.90 35.92
C ASP A 33 5.68 -21.53 35.47
N THR A 34 5.16 -22.23 34.44
CA THR A 34 3.78 -22.08 33.95
C THR A 34 2.76 -22.66 34.94
N ASP A 35 3.05 -23.81 35.55
CA ASP A 35 2.18 -24.47 36.53
C ASP A 35 2.13 -23.69 37.87
N GLU A 36 3.25 -23.12 38.32
CA GLU A 36 3.36 -22.17 39.44
C GLU A 36 2.45 -20.95 39.18
N PHE A 37 2.59 -20.30 38.02
CA PHE A 37 1.74 -19.17 37.61
C PHE A 37 0.25 -19.53 37.52
N LEU A 38 -0.10 -20.65 36.88
CA LEU A 38 -1.51 -21.05 36.74
C LEU A 38 -2.13 -21.48 38.07
N SER A 39 -1.38 -22.13 38.96
CA SER A 39 -1.84 -22.44 40.32
C SER A 39 -2.08 -21.18 41.14
N ASP A 40 -1.14 -20.23 41.08
CA ASP A 40 -1.19 -18.96 41.84
C ASP A 40 -2.18 -17.92 41.28
N LEU A 41 -2.66 -18.12 40.05
CA LEU A 41 -3.74 -17.34 39.44
C LEU A 41 -5.13 -17.94 39.72
N ASN A 42 -5.24 -19.26 39.87
CA ASN A 42 -6.50 -19.98 40.11
C ASN A 42 -6.72 -20.39 41.57
N SER A 43 -5.87 -19.96 42.50
CA SER A 43 -6.05 -20.16 43.94
C SER A 43 -7.25 -19.36 44.48
N VAL A 44 -7.83 -19.83 45.60
CA VAL A 44 -9.01 -19.20 46.25
C VAL A 44 -8.79 -17.71 46.55
N GLU A 45 -7.55 -17.37 46.90
CA GLU A 45 -7.02 -16.00 46.86
C GLU A 45 -5.86 -15.99 45.85
N PRO A 46 -6.02 -15.37 44.66
CA PRO A 46 -4.95 -15.28 43.67
C PRO A 46 -3.79 -14.39 44.15
N LYS A 47 -2.55 -14.78 43.87
CA LYS A 47 -1.38 -13.99 44.31
C LYS A 47 -1.21 -12.72 43.49
N GLU A 48 -0.82 -11.62 44.14
CA GLU A 48 -0.73 -10.29 43.54
C GLU A 48 0.14 -10.24 42.27
N TYR A 49 1.29 -10.93 42.26
CA TYR A 49 2.16 -10.96 41.09
C TYR A 49 1.49 -11.64 39.88
N ALA A 50 0.71 -12.70 40.11
CA ALA A 50 -0.01 -13.42 39.07
C ALA A 50 -1.18 -12.60 38.52
N LEU A 51 -1.89 -11.87 39.41
CA LEU A 51 -2.91 -10.89 39.02
C LEU A 51 -2.33 -9.76 38.16
N ARG A 52 -1.27 -9.08 38.62
CA ARG A 52 -0.58 -8.02 37.82
C ARG A 52 -0.04 -8.56 36.50
N MET A 53 0.54 -9.76 36.51
CA MET A 53 1.10 -10.37 35.31
C MET A 53 -0.01 -10.70 34.31
N TYR A 54 -1.14 -11.27 34.75
CA TYR A 54 -2.33 -11.49 33.94
C TYR A 54 -2.96 -10.19 33.44
N ASP A 55 -3.05 -9.15 34.28
CA ASP A 55 -3.66 -7.88 33.90
C ASP A 55 -2.84 -7.14 32.84
N SER A 56 -1.50 -7.23 32.94
CA SER A 56 -0.55 -6.67 31.99
C SER A 56 -0.55 -7.35 30.61
N VAL A 57 -1.13 -8.55 30.47
CA VAL A 57 -1.26 -9.23 29.17
C VAL A 57 -2.15 -8.39 28.24
N GLY A 58 -1.76 -8.31 26.97
CA GLY A 58 -2.62 -7.80 25.90
C GLY A 58 -3.89 -8.64 25.77
N LYS A 59 -4.95 -8.22 26.50
CA LYS A 59 -6.28 -8.82 26.46
C LYS A 59 -6.86 -8.74 25.04
N LEU A 60 -7.78 -9.64 24.74
CA LEU A 60 -8.54 -9.59 23.49
C LEU A 60 -9.45 -8.36 23.50
N GLY A 61 -9.21 -7.42 22.59
CA GLY A 61 -10.16 -6.34 22.31
C GLY A 61 -11.48 -6.88 21.75
N SER A 62 -12.50 -6.02 21.71
CA SER A 62 -13.70 -6.28 20.92
C SER A 62 -13.37 -6.42 19.42
N ASN A 63 -14.30 -6.97 18.63
CA ASN A 63 -14.17 -7.13 17.17
C ASN A 63 -13.17 -8.23 16.69
N ILE A 64 -12.79 -9.19 17.53
CA ILE A 64 -11.84 -10.30 17.21
C ILE A 64 -12.24 -11.09 15.96
N LEU A 65 -13.51 -11.52 15.87
CA LEU A 65 -14.06 -12.27 14.71
C LEU A 65 -14.08 -11.44 13.42
N ASN A 66 -13.87 -10.14 13.57
CA ASN A 66 -13.86 -9.12 12.55
C ASN A 66 -12.46 -8.53 12.28
N GLY A 67 -11.38 -9.13 12.81
CA GLY A 67 -10.01 -8.81 12.42
C GLY A 67 -9.15 -8.07 13.45
N ASN A 68 -9.69 -7.66 14.61
CA ASN A 68 -8.88 -7.01 15.64
C ASN A 68 -7.78 -7.94 16.18
N VAL A 69 -6.52 -7.57 15.95
CA VAL A 69 -5.32 -8.31 16.37
C VAL A 69 -4.46 -7.55 17.38
N ASP A 70 -4.76 -6.29 17.71
CA ASP A 70 -3.90 -5.49 18.58
C ASP A 70 -4.05 -5.90 20.05
N ARG A 71 -2.93 -6.39 20.60
CA ARG A 71 -2.81 -6.88 21.98
C ARG A 71 -1.57 -6.27 22.63
N LEU A 72 -1.61 -4.95 22.80
CA LEU A 72 -0.46 -4.18 23.30
C LEU A 72 -0.14 -4.51 24.76
N GLY A 73 -1.14 -4.51 25.66
CA GLY A 73 -0.92 -4.79 27.09
C GLY A 73 -0.14 -3.68 27.81
N SER A 74 0.25 -3.95 29.05
CA SER A 74 0.91 -2.97 29.94
C SER A 74 2.42 -3.25 30.02
N TYR A 75 3.22 -2.54 29.21
CA TYR A 75 4.66 -2.77 29.07
C TYR A 75 5.43 -2.64 30.40
N SER A 76 5.22 -1.52 31.09
CA SER A 76 5.89 -1.18 32.36
C SER A 76 5.51 -2.14 33.48
N GLU A 77 4.22 -2.48 33.57
CA GLU A 77 3.69 -3.39 34.57
C GLU A 77 4.18 -4.82 34.36
N CYS A 78 4.15 -5.33 33.11
CA CYS A 78 4.64 -6.66 32.77
C CYS A 78 6.09 -6.86 33.25
N LEU A 79 6.98 -5.91 32.95
CA LEU A 79 8.39 -5.95 33.38
C LEU A 79 8.58 -5.78 34.90
N SER A 80 7.62 -5.19 35.60
CA SER A 80 7.62 -5.05 37.07
C SER A 80 7.18 -6.31 37.83
N THR A 81 6.68 -7.33 37.13
CA THR A 81 6.21 -8.58 37.77
C THR A 81 7.34 -9.59 37.98
N HIS A 82 7.45 -10.09 39.21
CA HIS A 82 8.43 -11.08 39.62
C HIS A 82 7.74 -12.24 40.35
N ALA A 83 8.17 -13.47 40.10
CA ALA A 83 7.69 -14.63 40.84
C ALA A 83 8.10 -14.55 42.33
N PRO A 84 7.27 -14.98 43.30
CA PRO A 84 7.60 -14.91 44.73
C PRO A 84 8.84 -15.71 45.12
N SER A 85 9.12 -16.77 44.36
CA SER A 85 10.27 -17.67 44.47
C SER A 85 11.52 -17.14 43.74
N GLY A 86 11.43 -16.02 43.02
CA GLY A 86 12.48 -15.54 42.12
C GLY A 86 12.72 -16.43 40.90
N SER A 87 11.84 -17.41 40.64
CA SER A 87 11.99 -18.41 39.57
C SER A 87 11.97 -17.77 38.18
N PHE A 88 11.14 -16.75 37.96
CA PHE A 88 11.02 -15.99 36.71
C PHE A 88 10.60 -14.52 36.95
N GLN A 89 10.71 -13.72 35.89
CA GLN A 89 10.25 -12.33 35.79
C GLN A 89 9.40 -12.20 34.52
N GLY A 90 8.40 -11.32 34.53
CA GLY A 90 7.62 -11.00 33.33
C GLY A 90 8.49 -10.44 32.21
N GLN A 91 8.30 -10.94 30.99
CA GLN A 91 8.97 -10.44 29.78
C GLN A 91 7.93 -10.00 28.76
N TYR A 92 7.99 -8.73 28.37
CA TYR A 92 7.07 -8.17 27.39
C TYR A 92 7.34 -8.72 25.98
N CYS A 93 6.31 -9.32 25.38
CA CYS A 93 6.38 -9.94 24.05
C CYS A 93 5.19 -9.52 23.18
N LYS A 94 5.38 -8.56 22.27
CA LYS A 94 4.34 -8.21 21.27
C LYS A 94 4.26 -9.29 20.20
N LEU A 95 3.19 -10.08 20.20
CA LEU A 95 2.88 -11.02 19.11
C LEU A 95 2.37 -10.23 17.89
N GLN A 96 3.19 -10.11 16.85
CA GLN A 96 2.84 -9.39 15.62
C GLN A 96 2.88 -10.35 14.43
N ILE A 97 1.71 -10.79 13.95
CA ILE A 97 1.57 -11.62 12.75
C ILE A 97 1.72 -10.69 11.53
N LEU A 98 2.87 -10.73 10.86
CA LEU A 98 3.35 -9.58 10.10
C LEU A 98 3.73 -9.88 8.63
N GLN A 99 3.13 -9.15 7.70
CA GLN A 99 3.79 -8.77 6.45
C GLN A 99 4.76 -7.62 6.75
N CYS A 100 6.07 -7.83 6.57
CA CYS A 100 7.08 -6.82 6.91
C CYS A 100 6.86 -5.52 6.09
N ASN A 101 6.57 -4.42 6.80
CA ASN A 101 6.25 -3.11 6.22
C ASN A 101 5.14 -3.17 5.16
N GLY A 102 3.89 -3.39 5.61
CA GLY A 102 2.73 -3.65 4.75
C GLY A 102 2.46 -2.63 3.63
N TRP A 103 2.99 -1.41 3.69
CA TRP A 103 2.90 -0.43 2.59
C TRP A 103 3.79 -0.77 1.38
N THR A 104 4.85 -1.57 1.54
CA THR A 104 5.83 -1.85 0.48
C THR A 104 5.30 -2.73 -0.67
N TRP A 105 4.03 -3.16 -0.62
CA TRP A 105 3.30 -3.76 -1.76
C TRP A 105 3.47 -2.96 -3.06
N TYR A 106 3.55 -1.62 -2.96
CA TYR A 106 3.73 -0.74 -4.11
C TYR A 106 5.07 -0.95 -4.80
N LEU A 107 6.15 -1.11 -4.02
CA LEU A 107 7.51 -1.30 -4.54
C LEU A 107 7.68 -2.68 -5.16
N ALA A 108 7.03 -3.70 -4.60
CA ALA A 108 6.95 -5.02 -5.23
C ALA A 108 6.24 -4.95 -6.59
N ASN A 109 5.11 -4.23 -6.66
CA ASN A 109 4.37 -4.04 -7.92
C ASN A 109 5.16 -3.23 -8.95
N ASP A 110 5.79 -2.12 -8.55
CA ASP A 110 6.64 -1.33 -9.45
C ASP A 110 7.82 -2.14 -10.00
N PHE A 111 8.51 -2.92 -9.16
CA PHE A 111 9.57 -3.83 -9.61
C PHE A 111 9.07 -4.87 -10.61
N HIS A 112 7.92 -5.51 -10.32
CA HIS A 112 7.29 -6.46 -11.26
C HIS A 112 6.92 -5.78 -12.59
N PHE A 113 6.36 -4.58 -12.56
CA PHE A 113 5.98 -3.84 -13.78
C PHE A 113 7.21 -3.41 -14.57
N HIS A 114 8.24 -2.87 -13.90
CA HIS A 114 9.52 -2.50 -14.52
C HIS A 114 10.15 -3.69 -15.26
N LEU A 115 10.12 -4.89 -14.67
CA LEU A 115 10.60 -6.12 -15.29
C LEU A 115 9.82 -6.53 -16.56
N THR A 116 8.57 -6.10 -16.73
CA THR A 116 7.82 -6.32 -17.99
C THR A 116 8.20 -5.35 -19.11
N THR A 117 8.75 -4.17 -18.80
CA THR A 117 9.06 -3.11 -19.78
C THR A 117 9.90 -3.59 -20.97
N PRO A 118 11.00 -4.36 -20.79
CA PRO A 118 11.81 -4.84 -21.91
C PRO A 118 11.02 -5.73 -22.89
N VAL A 119 10.03 -6.48 -22.42
CA VAL A 119 9.16 -7.31 -23.26
C VAL A 119 8.23 -6.44 -24.10
N ILE A 120 7.64 -5.39 -23.51
CA ILE A 120 6.79 -4.43 -24.21
C ILE A 120 7.60 -3.67 -25.28
N VAL A 121 8.81 -3.23 -24.95
CA VAL A 121 9.74 -2.55 -25.88
C VAL A 121 10.19 -3.49 -27.02
N PHE A 122 10.46 -4.77 -26.73
CA PHE A 122 10.79 -5.77 -27.75
C PHE A 122 9.62 -6.02 -28.72
N VAL A 123 8.39 -6.13 -28.22
CA VAL A 123 7.18 -6.26 -29.05
C VAL A 123 6.94 -5.01 -29.90
N HIS A 124 7.12 -3.82 -29.32
CA HIS A 124 7.08 -2.53 -30.02
C HIS A 124 8.06 -2.49 -31.22
N GLY A 125 9.28 -2.99 -31.03
CA GLY A 125 10.29 -3.11 -32.09
C GLY A 125 9.99 -4.18 -33.15
N LYS A 126 9.03 -5.09 -32.92
CA LYS A 126 8.60 -6.13 -33.87
C LYS A 126 7.39 -5.71 -34.71
N SER A 127 6.34 -5.16 -34.09
CA SER A 127 5.15 -4.70 -34.80
C SER A 127 4.26 -3.80 -33.93
N LYS A 128 3.92 -2.61 -34.44
CA LYS A 128 2.99 -1.67 -33.79
C LYS A 128 1.59 -2.27 -33.61
N HIS A 129 1.13 -3.11 -34.53
CA HIS A 129 -0.19 -3.76 -34.40
C HIS A 129 -0.20 -4.81 -33.29
N VAL A 130 0.86 -5.60 -33.15
CA VAL A 130 0.99 -6.58 -32.06
C VAL A 130 1.09 -5.88 -30.71
N LEU A 131 1.78 -4.74 -30.63
CA LEU A 131 1.82 -3.89 -29.43
C LEU A 131 0.44 -3.39 -29.01
N VAL A 132 -0.37 -2.88 -29.96
CA VAL A 132 -1.73 -2.38 -29.67
C VAL A 132 -2.65 -3.52 -29.22
N LEU A 133 -2.57 -4.69 -29.86
CA LEU A 133 -3.33 -5.88 -29.45
C LEU A 133 -2.91 -6.38 -28.05
N LEU A 134 -1.61 -6.38 -27.75
CA LEU A 134 -1.09 -6.72 -26.42
C LEU A 134 -1.57 -5.73 -25.35
N GLY A 135 -1.52 -4.42 -25.63
CA GLY A 135 -2.01 -3.38 -24.73
C GLY A 135 -3.51 -3.51 -24.46
N ALA A 136 -4.32 -3.69 -25.51
CA ALA A 136 -5.75 -3.92 -25.38
C ALA A 136 -6.07 -5.17 -24.55
N ALA A 137 -5.34 -6.28 -24.77
CA ALA A 137 -5.50 -7.50 -23.99
C ALA A 137 -5.11 -7.31 -22.51
N LEU A 138 -4.02 -6.61 -22.22
CA LEU A 138 -3.58 -6.33 -20.84
C LEU A 138 -4.54 -5.41 -20.08
N PHE A 139 -5.05 -4.35 -20.72
CA PHE A 139 -6.09 -3.51 -20.14
C PHE A 139 -7.38 -4.29 -19.91
N LEU A 140 -7.85 -5.06 -20.90
CA LEU A 140 -9.07 -5.86 -20.77
C LEU A 140 -8.95 -6.91 -19.66
N ALA A 141 -7.80 -7.58 -19.54
CA ALA A 141 -7.53 -8.53 -18.46
C ALA A 141 -7.50 -7.85 -17.08
N SER A 142 -6.86 -6.68 -16.97
CA SER A 142 -6.83 -5.90 -15.72
C SER A 142 -8.23 -5.42 -15.30
N PHE A 143 -9.02 -4.90 -16.25
CA PHE A 143 -10.36 -4.39 -15.98
C PHE A 143 -11.36 -5.51 -15.66
N THR A 144 -11.31 -6.64 -16.39
CA THR A 144 -12.18 -7.80 -16.12
C THR A 144 -11.82 -8.47 -14.79
N ALA A 145 -10.54 -8.70 -14.50
CA ALA A 145 -10.12 -9.23 -13.20
C ALA A 145 -10.56 -8.32 -12.03
N THR A 146 -10.42 -7.00 -12.19
CA THR A 146 -10.87 -6.04 -11.17
C THR A 146 -12.37 -6.04 -10.98
N ALA A 147 -13.15 -5.92 -12.07
CA ALA A 147 -14.61 -5.90 -11.97
C ALA A 147 -15.17 -7.23 -11.40
N LEU A 148 -14.60 -8.37 -11.79
CA LEU A 148 -14.97 -9.67 -11.23
C LEU A 148 -14.65 -9.78 -9.74
N LEU A 149 -13.50 -9.29 -9.27
CA LEU A 149 -13.17 -9.28 -7.84
C LEU A 149 -14.06 -8.33 -7.04
N THR A 150 -14.40 -7.15 -7.58
CA THR A 150 -15.35 -6.23 -6.93
C THR A 150 -16.75 -6.84 -6.81
N LEU A 151 -17.21 -7.60 -7.83
CA LEU A 151 -18.51 -8.30 -7.80
C LEU A 151 -18.51 -9.64 -7.03
N ALA A 152 -17.35 -10.26 -6.80
CA ALA A 152 -17.23 -11.53 -6.08
C ALA A 152 -16.98 -11.37 -4.57
N HIS A 153 -16.55 -10.18 -4.14
CA HIS A 153 -16.24 -9.84 -2.75
C HIS A 153 -16.96 -8.58 -2.26
N ASP A 154 -17.98 -8.12 -3.00
CA ASP A 154 -18.83 -6.95 -2.69
C ASP A 154 -18.04 -5.71 -2.24
N LEU A 155 -16.94 -5.41 -2.94
CA LEU A 155 -15.94 -4.45 -2.46
C LEU A 155 -16.41 -3.00 -2.60
N PRO A 156 -16.27 -2.16 -1.55
CA PRO A 156 -16.63 -0.75 -1.58
C PRO A 156 -15.74 0.05 -2.54
N VAL A 157 -16.15 1.29 -2.86
CA VAL A 157 -15.37 2.19 -3.73
C VAL A 157 -14.21 2.81 -2.95
N ALA A 158 -14.51 3.51 -1.86
CA ALA A 158 -13.50 3.92 -0.88
C ALA A 158 -13.00 2.73 -0.03
N ALA A 159 -11.89 2.93 0.69
CA ALA A 159 -11.59 2.09 1.85
C ALA A 159 -12.50 2.57 2.99
N PRO A 160 -13.39 1.71 3.53
CA PRO A 160 -14.49 2.17 4.36
C PRO A 160 -14.02 2.63 5.74
N SER A 161 -14.37 3.87 6.12
CA SER A 161 -14.02 4.46 7.41
C SER A 161 -14.79 3.89 8.61
N GLU A 162 -15.95 3.26 8.36
CA GLU A 162 -16.86 2.75 9.40
C GLU A 162 -17.09 1.23 9.37
N ALA A 163 -16.57 0.51 8.37
CA ALA A 163 -16.79 -0.93 8.27
C ALA A 163 -15.89 -1.74 9.22
N SER A 164 -16.28 -2.99 9.49
CA SER A 164 -15.45 -3.94 10.24
C SER A 164 -14.06 -4.10 9.62
N GLU A 165 -13.03 -4.29 10.45
CA GLU A 165 -11.65 -4.41 10.01
C GLU A 165 -11.48 -5.53 8.95
N ASN A 166 -12.28 -6.60 9.04
CA ASN A 166 -12.42 -7.66 8.04
C ASN A 166 -12.66 -7.13 6.61
N ALA A 167 -13.55 -6.16 6.43
CA ALA A 167 -13.83 -5.59 5.10
C ALA A 167 -12.62 -4.82 4.56
N THR A 168 -11.92 -4.09 5.43
CA THR A 168 -10.67 -3.40 5.11
C THR A 168 -9.54 -4.39 4.79
N VAL A 169 -9.36 -5.45 5.58
CA VAL A 169 -8.38 -6.52 5.32
C VAL A 169 -8.68 -7.22 3.99
N LEU A 170 -9.95 -7.53 3.71
CA LEU A 170 -10.39 -8.14 2.44
C LEU A 170 -10.11 -7.21 1.25
N TYR A 171 -10.42 -5.92 1.36
CA TYR A 171 -10.14 -4.91 0.33
C TYR A 171 -8.64 -4.79 0.02
N PHE A 172 -7.79 -4.74 1.05
CA PHE A 172 -6.35 -4.67 0.87
C PHE A 172 -5.77 -5.99 0.32
N SER A 173 -6.23 -7.14 0.82
CA SER A 173 -5.76 -8.46 0.37
C SER A 173 -6.20 -8.78 -1.06
N GLU A 174 -7.50 -8.68 -1.38
CA GLU A 174 -8.07 -9.26 -2.60
C GLU A 174 -8.18 -8.31 -3.79
N TYR A 175 -8.24 -7.00 -3.56
CA TYR A 175 -8.21 -6.01 -4.63
C TYR A 175 -6.90 -5.22 -4.65
N TYR A 176 -6.61 -4.48 -3.58
CA TYR A 176 -5.78 -3.30 -3.73
C TYR A 176 -4.27 -3.59 -3.73
N THR A 177 -3.77 -4.60 -3.03
CA THR A 177 -2.35 -4.97 -3.14
C THR A 177 -2.03 -5.74 -4.43
N LYS A 178 -3.03 -6.35 -5.08
CA LYS A 178 -2.85 -7.23 -6.24
C LYS A 178 -2.26 -6.47 -7.46
N PRO A 179 -1.16 -6.95 -8.07
CA PRO A 179 -0.53 -6.25 -9.19
C PRO A 179 -1.48 -6.03 -10.38
N TYR A 180 -2.24 -7.05 -10.77
CA TYR A 180 -3.15 -7.00 -11.92
C TYR A 180 -4.33 -6.02 -11.77
N CYS A 181 -4.62 -5.53 -10.55
CA CYS A 181 -5.65 -4.52 -10.28
C CYS A 181 -5.10 -3.08 -10.22
N ARG A 182 -3.83 -2.87 -9.83
CA ARG A 182 -3.18 -1.54 -9.84
C ARG A 182 -2.21 -1.31 -11.04
N ILE A 183 -2.12 -2.24 -12.02
CA ILE A 183 -1.23 -2.14 -13.22
C ILE A 183 -1.64 -1.11 -14.29
N GLY A 184 -2.94 -0.79 -14.44
CA GLY A 184 -3.45 0.06 -15.52
C GLY A 184 -2.69 1.39 -15.73
N PRO A 185 -2.43 2.20 -14.69
CA PRO A 185 -1.63 3.43 -14.77
C PRO A 185 -0.22 3.25 -15.35
N PHE A 186 0.45 2.14 -15.04
CA PHE A 186 1.79 1.84 -15.56
C PHE A 186 1.76 1.63 -17.08
N LEU A 187 0.77 0.87 -17.57
CA LEU A 187 0.56 0.67 -19.01
C LEU A 187 0.29 1.98 -19.75
N VAL A 188 -0.50 2.89 -19.15
CA VAL A 188 -0.73 4.23 -19.72
C VAL A 188 0.59 4.98 -19.87
N GLY A 189 1.45 5.01 -18.85
CA GLY A 189 2.75 5.67 -18.91
C GLY A 189 3.71 5.06 -19.95
N VAL A 190 3.76 3.73 -20.05
CA VAL A 190 4.60 3.04 -21.05
C VAL A 190 4.09 3.27 -22.47
N PHE A 191 2.78 3.18 -22.73
CA PHE A 191 2.26 3.45 -24.07
C PHE A 191 2.37 4.93 -24.47
N LEU A 192 2.20 5.86 -23.53
CA LEU A 192 2.39 7.29 -23.78
C LEU A 192 3.85 7.61 -24.12
N SER A 193 4.81 7.11 -23.33
CA SER A 193 6.25 7.36 -23.58
C SER A 193 6.72 6.74 -24.90
N LEU A 194 6.26 5.53 -25.26
CA LEU A 194 6.52 4.93 -26.57
C LEU A 194 5.88 5.75 -27.73
N PHE A 195 4.67 6.28 -27.53
CA PHE A 195 4.01 7.13 -28.51
C PHE A 195 4.76 8.47 -28.72
N MET A 196 5.18 9.13 -27.64
CA MET A 196 5.95 10.37 -27.71
C MET A 196 7.32 10.13 -28.37
N HIS A 197 8.03 9.08 -27.97
CA HIS A 197 9.35 8.76 -28.53
C HIS A 197 9.30 8.47 -30.04
N GLN A 198 8.27 7.75 -30.54
CA GLN A 198 8.10 7.52 -31.98
C GLN A 198 7.88 8.79 -32.80
N ASN A 199 7.37 9.87 -32.19
CA ASN A 199 6.90 11.06 -32.89
C ASN A 199 7.69 12.33 -32.54
N HIS A 200 8.81 12.23 -31.81
CA HIS A 200 9.60 13.35 -31.27
C HIS A 200 10.03 14.42 -32.30
N GLN A 201 10.06 14.12 -33.61
CA GLN A 201 10.39 15.09 -34.67
C GLN A 201 9.17 15.74 -35.33
N ALA A 202 7.94 15.40 -34.93
CA ALA A 202 6.72 15.85 -35.58
C ALA A 202 5.74 16.46 -34.56
N ASN A 203 5.40 17.74 -34.73
CA ASN A 203 4.34 18.39 -33.95
C ASN A 203 3.02 17.62 -34.14
N ILE A 204 2.62 16.88 -33.10
CA ILE A 204 1.46 15.98 -33.14
C ILE A 204 0.19 16.83 -32.98
N LEU A 205 0.24 17.78 -32.05
CA LEU A 205 -0.80 18.79 -31.86
C LEU A 205 -0.66 19.90 -32.91
N LYS A 206 -1.29 19.69 -34.07
CA LYS A 206 -1.29 20.64 -35.20
C LYS A 206 -2.16 21.87 -34.99
N THR A 207 -3.08 21.86 -34.01
CA THR A 207 -4.03 22.95 -33.79
C THR A 207 -4.27 23.23 -32.31
N LYS A 208 -4.51 24.51 -31.98
CA LYS A 208 -4.96 24.95 -30.65
C LYS A 208 -6.30 24.32 -30.24
N VAL A 209 -7.14 23.94 -31.20
CA VAL A 209 -8.44 23.29 -30.95
C VAL A 209 -8.26 21.87 -30.42
N GLN A 210 -7.34 21.08 -30.99
CA GLN A 210 -6.99 19.75 -30.45
C GLN A 210 -6.45 19.85 -29.02
N ALA A 211 -5.57 20.82 -28.77
CA ALA A 211 -5.03 21.08 -27.42
C ALA A 211 -6.16 21.43 -26.43
N LEU A 212 -7.06 22.35 -26.79
CA LEU A 212 -8.20 22.77 -25.96
C LEU A 212 -9.18 21.62 -25.67
N LEU A 213 -9.54 20.83 -26.69
CA LEU A 213 -10.46 19.70 -26.53
C LEU A 213 -9.90 18.64 -25.57
N GLY A 214 -8.60 18.31 -25.70
CA GLY A 214 -7.96 17.38 -24.77
C GLY A 214 -7.79 17.96 -23.36
N TRP A 215 -7.52 19.26 -23.21
CA TRP A 215 -7.52 19.94 -21.90
C TRP A 215 -8.88 19.85 -21.21
N ILE A 216 -9.99 20.11 -21.94
CA ILE A 216 -11.35 19.96 -21.42
C ILE A 216 -11.61 18.49 -21.05
N CYS A 217 -11.32 17.55 -21.96
CA CYS A 217 -11.51 16.12 -21.71
C CYS A 217 -10.73 15.61 -20.48
N SER A 218 -9.48 16.06 -20.31
CA SER A 218 -8.64 15.74 -19.17
C SER A 218 -9.21 16.28 -17.86
N LEU A 219 -9.56 17.57 -17.80
CA LEU A 219 -10.10 18.20 -16.60
C LEU A 219 -11.48 17.62 -16.23
N SER A 220 -12.35 17.38 -17.22
CA SER A 220 -13.62 16.68 -17.02
C SER A 220 -13.42 15.24 -16.54
N SER A 221 -12.37 14.54 -16.99
CA SER A 221 -12.07 13.17 -16.56
C SER A 221 -11.54 13.12 -15.11
N LEU A 222 -10.67 14.06 -14.71
CA LEU A 222 -10.20 14.20 -13.33
C LEU A 222 -11.37 14.52 -12.38
N PHE A 223 -12.23 15.47 -12.77
CA PHE A 223 -13.43 15.82 -12.01
C PHE A 223 -14.42 14.65 -11.93
N ALA A 224 -14.71 13.97 -13.05
CA ALA A 224 -15.64 12.86 -13.09
C ALA A 224 -15.17 11.66 -12.27
N VAL A 225 -13.86 11.35 -12.25
CA VAL A 225 -13.30 10.31 -11.37
C VAL A 225 -13.60 10.61 -9.89
N VAL A 226 -13.40 11.86 -9.44
CA VAL A 226 -13.71 12.25 -8.05
C VAL A 226 -15.21 12.28 -7.79
N ALA A 227 -16.01 12.89 -8.66
CA ALA A 227 -17.45 13.03 -8.47
C ALA A 227 -18.19 11.68 -8.49
N VAL A 228 -17.78 10.74 -9.34
CA VAL A 228 -18.33 9.37 -9.38
C VAL A 228 -17.88 8.55 -8.17
N ALA A 229 -16.70 8.82 -7.59
CA ALA A 229 -16.30 8.15 -6.34
C ALA A 229 -17.33 8.42 -5.23
N TYR A 230 -17.60 9.70 -4.93
CA TYR A 230 -18.59 10.08 -3.92
C TYR A 230 -20.00 9.58 -4.25
N ALA A 231 -20.47 9.77 -5.50
CA ALA A 231 -21.82 9.37 -5.90
C ALA A 231 -22.09 7.85 -5.82
N VAL A 232 -21.04 7.00 -5.89
CA VAL A 232 -21.16 5.55 -5.75
C VAL A 232 -20.94 5.08 -4.30
N ASP A 233 -20.15 5.79 -3.50
CA ASP A 233 -20.01 5.56 -2.05
C ASP A 233 -21.34 5.91 -1.32
N ASP A 234 -21.93 7.08 -1.60
CA ASP A 234 -23.20 7.56 -1.02
C ASP A 234 -24.41 6.65 -1.30
N THR A 235 -24.30 5.71 -2.25
CA THR A 235 -25.41 4.84 -2.69
C THR A 235 -25.21 3.35 -2.37
N SER A 236 -24.09 2.95 -1.78
CA SER A 236 -23.74 1.53 -1.62
C SER A 236 -24.34 0.85 -0.38
N ALA A 237 -25.67 0.64 -0.39
CA ALA A 237 -26.32 -0.37 0.46
C ALA A 237 -26.27 -1.79 -0.16
N THR A 238 -25.88 -1.90 -1.44
CA THR A 238 -25.76 -3.16 -2.20
C THR A 238 -24.59 -3.09 -3.19
N PRO A 239 -24.00 -4.24 -3.59
CA PRO A 239 -22.96 -4.28 -4.61
C PRO A 239 -23.50 -3.83 -5.97
N SER A 240 -23.01 -2.69 -6.46
CA SER A 240 -23.46 -2.12 -7.73
C SER A 240 -22.48 -2.43 -8.87
N VAL A 241 -23.03 -2.69 -10.07
CA VAL A 241 -22.22 -2.79 -11.30
C VAL A 241 -21.46 -1.48 -11.56
N ALA A 242 -22.00 -0.34 -11.10
CA ALA A 242 -21.31 0.96 -11.14
C ALA A 242 -20.01 0.95 -10.32
N ALA A 243 -20.01 0.41 -9.10
CA ALA A 243 -18.81 0.26 -8.27
C ALA A 243 -17.76 -0.63 -8.94
N ALA A 244 -18.17 -1.77 -9.51
CA ALA A 244 -17.27 -2.69 -10.21
C ALA A 244 -16.64 -2.08 -11.47
N VAL A 245 -17.44 -1.37 -12.28
CA VAL A 245 -16.93 -0.62 -13.45
C VAL A 245 -15.99 0.49 -13.00
N TYR A 246 -16.36 1.27 -11.97
CA TYR A 246 -15.53 2.35 -11.43
C TYR A 246 -14.18 1.82 -10.91
N GLN A 247 -14.18 0.78 -10.07
CA GLN A 247 -12.95 0.21 -9.50
C GLN A 247 -11.98 -0.32 -10.57
N ALA A 248 -12.50 -0.82 -11.68
CA ALA A 248 -11.73 -1.26 -12.84
C ALA A 248 -11.09 -0.10 -13.62
N VAL A 249 -11.83 0.99 -13.91
CA VAL A 249 -11.38 2.02 -14.87
C VAL A 249 -10.73 3.26 -14.25
N HIS A 250 -11.13 3.68 -13.04
CA HIS A 250 -10.84 5.03 -12.54
C HIS A 250 -9.33 5.36 -12.50
N ARG A 251 -8.50 4.39 -12.08
CA ARG A 251 -7.03 4.54 -12.01
C ARG A 251 -6.43 4.86 -13.37
N SER A 252 -6.90 4.16 -14.40
CA SER A 252 -6.40 4.28 -15.77
C SER A 252 -6.91 5.55 -16.44
N LEU A 253 -8.14 5.97 -16.16
CA LEU A 253 -8.68 7.25 -16.61
C LEU A 253 -7.93 8.44 -15.98
N TRP A 254 -7.67 8.39 -14.67
CA TRP A 254 -6.85 9.39 -13.97
C TRP A 254 -5.43 9.47 -14.55
N ALA A 255 -4.79 8.31 -14.75
CA ALA A 255 -3.46 8.24 -15.36
C ALA A 255 -3.46 8.75 -16.82
N ALA A 256 -4.51 8.52 -17.60
CA ALA A 256 -4.63 9.02 -18.96
C ALA A 256 -4.84 10.55 -19.01
N ALA A 257 -5.60 11.11 -18.07
CA ALA A 257 -5.76 12.55 -17.93
C ALA A 257 -4.45 13.24 -17.51
N VAL A 258 -3.76 12.72 -16.48
CA VAL A 258 -2.42 13.22 -16.11
C VAL A 258 -1.42 13.04 -17.25
N GLY A 259 -1.49 11.93 -17.98
CA GLY A 259 -0.70 11.69 -19.19
C GLY A 259 -0.95 12.72 -20.29
N TRP A 260 -2.21 13.14 -20.50
CA TRP A 260 -2.52 14.25 -21.39
C TRP A 260 -1.90 15.58 -20.91
N VAL A 261 -1.92 15.87 -19.61
CA VAL A 261 -1.28 17.08 -19.06
C VAL A 261 0.23 17.09 -19.36
N VAL A 262 0.92 15.97 -19.13
CA VAL A 262 2.35 15.81 -19.47
C VAL A 262 2.59 16.00 -20.97
N PHE A 263 1.77 15.37 -21.81
CA PHE A 263 1.87 15.47 -23.27
C PHE A 263 1.62 16.89 -23.78
N ALA A 264 0.59 17.57 -23.27
CA ALA A 264 0.30 18.96 -23.62
C ALA A 264 1.43 19.91 -23.18
N CYS A 265 2.12 19.62 -22.07
CA CYS A 265 3.31 20.38 -21.66
C CYS A 265 4.49 20.15 -22.63
N HIS A 266 4.75 18.90 -23.03
CA HIS A 266 5.79 18.55 -24.01
C HIS A 266 5.59 19.25 -25.37
N GLU A 267 4.36 19.22 -25.90
CA GLU A 267 4.01 19.86 -27.18
C GLU A 267 3.92 21.40 -27.08
N GLY A 268 4.32 22.02 -25.96
CA GLY A 268 4.30 23.47 -25.75
C GLY A 268 2.94 24.09 -25.44
N TYR A 269 1.87 23.29 -25.36
CA TYR A 269 0.50 23.70 -25.03
C TYR A 269 0.20 23.70 -23.51
N GLY A 270 1.23 23.58 -22.67
CA GLY A 270 1.10 23.52 -21.20
C GLY A 270 0.92 24.86 -20.48
N GLY A 271 1.36 25.97 -21.08
CA GLY A 271 1.22 27.32 -20.53
C GLY A 271 1.67 27.45 -19.05
N LEU A 272 0.78 27.97 -18.20
CA LEU A 272 1.01 28.11 -16.76
C LEU A 272 1.29 26.78 -16.05
N VAL A 273 0.69 25.67 -16.51
CA VAL A 273 0.89 24.35 -15.88
C VAL A 273 2.32 23.87 -16.14
N ASN A 274 2.87 24.10 -17.34
CA ASN A 274 4.27 23.80 -17.62
C ASN A 274 5.22 24.67 -16.78
N GLN A 275 4.93 25.97 -16.61
CA GLN A 275 5.73 26.86 -15.76
C GLN A 275 5.72 26.41 -14.28
N LEU A 276 4.57 25.95 -13.78
CA LEU A 276 4.47 25.42 -12.42
C LEU A 276 5.23 24.11 -12.27
N LEU A 277 5.03 23.13 -13.17
CA LEU A 277 5.65 21.80 -13.07
C LEU A 277 7.16 21.82 -13.35
N ALA A 278 7.66 22.71 -14.21
CA ALA A 278 9.09 22.88 -14.47
C ALA A 278 9.84 23.67 -13.38
N CYS A 279 9.16 24.13 -12.31
CA CYS A 279 9.80 24.83 -11.20
C CYS A 279 10.80 23.92 -10.48
N GLY A 280 12.05 24.40 -10.30
CA GLY A 280 13.15 23.62 -9.72
C GLY A 280 12.90 23.06 -8.31
N MET A 281 11.94 23.63 -7.57
CA MET A 281 11.46 23.10 -6.28
C MET A 281 10.98 21.64 -6.40
N TRP A 282 10.32 21.28 -7.50
CA TRP A 282 9.84 19.91 -7.73
C TRP A 282 10.97 18.91 -7.98
N SER A 283 12.10 19.35 -8.54
CA SER A 283 13.28 18.49 -8.72
C SER A 283 13.86 18.04 -7.37
N PHE A 284 14.00 18.99 -6.43
CA PHE A 284 14.37 18.68 -5.05
C PHE A 284 13.34 17.75 -4.38
N LEU A 285 12.04 18.11 -4.44
CA LEU A 285 10.99 17.35 -3.77
C LEU A 285 10.84 15.93 -4.34
N ALA A 286 10.98 15.76 -5.66
CA ALA A 286 11.01 14.46 -6.31
C ALA A 286 12.22 13.62 -5.85
N SER A 287 13.40 14.23 -5.69
CA SER A 287 14.61 13.52 -5.28
C SER A 287 14.53 12.89 -3.88
N ILE A 288 13.76 13.47 -2.95
CA ILE A 288 13.52 12.91 -1.61
C ILE A 288 12.22 12.09 -1.51
N SER A 289 11.41 12.06 -2.56
CA SER A 289 10.04 11.49 -2.53
C SER A 289 10.01 10.01 -2.17
N TYR A 290 11.00 9.22 -2.63
CA TYR A 290 11.12 7.80 -2.33
C TYR A 290 11.41 7.54 -0.83
N ALA A 291 12.32 8.32 -0.23
CA ALA A 291 12.62 8.22 1.19
C ALA A 291 11.44 8.69 2.05
N CYS A 292 10.73 9.75 1.63
CA CYS A 292 9.48 10.19 2.24
C CYS A 292 8.40 9.10 2.17
N TYR A 293 8.25 8.44 1.02
CA TYR A 293 7.32 7.34 0.83
C TYR A 293 7.61 6.15 1.77
N LEU A 294 8.88 5.79 1.97
CA LEU A 294 9.24 4.72 2.91
C LEU A 294 8.97 5.06 4.38
N VAL A 295 9.19 6.31 4.80
CA VAL A 295 9.19 6.69 6.22
C VAL A 295 7.82 7.19 6.73
N HIS A 296 6.96 7.74 5.88
CA HIS A 296 5.68 8.32 6.30
C HIS A 296 4.79 7.38 7.16
N PRO A 297 4.66 6.07 6.87
CA PRO A 297 3.82 5.19 7.67
C PRO A 297 4.46 4.88 9.02
N ILE A 298 5.81 4.88 9.10
CA ILE A 298 6.54 4.70 10.35
C ILE A 298 6.27 5.87 11.29
N VAL A 299 6.29 7.11 10.77
CA VAL A 299 5.97 8.33 11.54
C VAL A 299 4.52 8.30 12.07
N ILE A 300 3.57 7.90 11.22
CA ILE A 300 2.14 7.83 11.58
C ILE A 300 1.87 6.70 12.58
N ILE A 301 2.40 5.49 12.33
CA ILE A 301 2.23 4.32 13.21
C ILE A 301 2.90 4.55 14.56
N LEU A 302 4.08 5.18 14.60
CA LEU A 302 4.75 5.52 15.86
C LEU A 302 3.94 6.54 16.67
N TYR A 303 3.43 7.59 16.03
CA TYR A 303 2.60 8.59 16.72
C TYR A 303 1.29 7.97 17.26
N ASN A 304 0.59 7.18 16.44
CA ASN A 304 -0.65 6.52 16.83
C ASN A 304 -0.42 5.46 17.92
N GLY A 305 0.67 4.69 17.83
CA GLY A 305 1.06 3.70 18.84
C GLY A 305 1.59 4.29 20.16
N LEU A 306 1.76 5.62 20.22
CA LEU A 306 2.05 6.38 21.45
C LEU A 306 0.80 7.07 22.02
N GLN A 307 -0.39 6.91 21.42
CA GLN A 307 -1.63 7.46 21.96
C GLN A 307 -2.24 6.50 23.00
N GLU A 308 -2.39 6.97 24.23
CA GLU A 308 -3.12 6.26 25.31
C GLU A 308 -4.64 6.46 25.22
N THR A 309 -5.12 7.38 24.37
CA THR A 309 -6.54 7.75 24.23
C THR A 309 -6.93 7.98 22.77
N LEU A 310 -8.24 7.91 22.47
CA LEU A 310 -8.76 8.09 21.11
C LEU A 310 -8.69 9.55 20.66
N ILE A 311 -8.17 9.78 19.46
CA ILE A 311 -8.09 11.09 18.83
C ILE A 311 -9.50 11.54 18.39
N HIS A 312 -9.99 12.68 18.90
CA HIS A 312 -11.27 13.22 18.46
C HIS A 312 -11.19 13.70 17.01
N TYR A 313 -12.00 13.10 16.14
CA TYR A 313 -12.16 13.55 14.76
C TYR A 313 -12.77 14.96 14.71
N THR A 314 -12.01 15.92 14.20
CA THR A 314 -12.45 17.26 13.77
C THR A 314 -11.51 17.73 12.66
N ASP A 315 -12.00 18.48 11.69
CA ASP A 315 -11.20 18.89 10.52
C ASP A 315 -9.93 19.66 10.92
N THR A 316 -10.05 20.55 11.92
CA THR A 316 -8.93 21.27 12.53
C THR A 316 -7.85 20.33 13.07
N ASN A 317 -8.24 19.31 13.83
CA ASN A 317 -7.30 18.34 14.41
C ASN A 317 -6.64 17.48 13.32
N MET A 318 -7.43 17.00 12.34
CA MET A 318 -6.92 16.25 11.20
C MET A 318 -5.94 17.08 10.35
N PHE A 319 -6.19 18.39 10.18
CA PHE A 319 -5.28 19.30 9.49
C PHE A 319 -3.95 19.50 10.24
N TYR A 320 -3.98 19.64 11.57
CA TYR A 320 -2.77 19.72 12.39
C TYR A 320 -1.95 18.42 12.32
N LEU A 321 -2.60 17.26 12.45
CA LEU A 321 -1.94 15.95 12.36
C LEU A 321 -1.34 15.71 10.96
N PHE A 322 -2.10 15.96 9.90
CA PHE A 322 -1.59 15.90 8.52
C PHE A 322 -0.36 16.78 8.34
N SER A 323 -0.43 18.05 8.77
CA SER A 323 0.67 19.01 8.63
C SER A 323 1.91 18.59 9.43
N GLY A 324 1.72 18.08 10.65
CA GLY A 324 2.80 17.57 11.50
C GLY A 324 3.47 16.32 10.92
N HIS A 325 2.69 15.31 10.51
CA HIS A 325 3.22 14.11 9.87
C HIS A 325 3.93 14.42 8.55
N CYS A 326 3.39 15.34 7.74
CA CYS A 326 3.98 15.77 6.48
C CYS A 326 5.35 16.43 6.69
N LEU A 327 5.46 17.38 7.63
CA LEU A 327 6.73 18.02 7.98
C LEU A 327 7.76 17.02 8.52
N LEU A 328 7.38 16.17 9.46
CA LEU A 328 8.26 15.13 10.02
C LEU A 328 8.71 14.13 8.96
N THR A 329 7.83 13.76 8.02
CA THR A 329 8.13 12.90 6.88
C THR A 329 9.18 13.53 5.96
N PHE A 330 9.06 14.82 5.62
CA PHE A 330 10.05 15.49 4.79
C PHE A 330 11.41 15.62 5.48
N VAL A 331 11.45 15.93 6.78
CA VAL A 331 12.70 16.00 7.56
C VAL A 331 13.38 14.63 7.64
N ALA A 332 12.62 13.57 7.95
CA ALA A 332 13.15 12.21 8.03
C ALA A 332 13.56 11.67 6.64
N GLY A 333 12.76 11.93 5.60
CA GLY A 333 13.06 11.56 4.22
C GLY A 333 14.33 12.24 3.69
N LEU A 334 14.50 13.54 3.94
CA LEU A 334 15.72 14.26 3.60
C LEU A 334 16.95 13.68 4.32
N ALA A 335 16.83 13.35 5.61
CA ALA A 335 17.91 12.71 6.36
C ALA A 335 18.28 11.33 5.77
N LEU A 336 17.28 10.50 5.44
CA LEU A 336 17.51 9.19 4.81
C LEU A 336 18.17 9.32 3.42
N THR A 337 17.74 10.26 2.57
CA THR A 337 18.38 10.51 1.28
C THR A 337 19.82 11.01 1.44
N LEU A 338 20.10 11.90 2.39
CA LEU A 338 21.45 12.43 2.61
C LEU A 338 22.42 11.43 3.27
N PHE A 339 21.97 10.64 4.24
CA PHE A 339 22.84 9.73 5.01
C PHE A 339 22.91 8.30 4.47
N ILE A 340 21.95 7.87 3.64
CA ILE A 340 21.92 6.51 3.08
C ILE A 340 21.97 6.56 1.55
N GLU A 341 21.01 7.23 0.91
CA GLU A 341 20.83 7.14 -0.54
C GLU A 341 22.01 7.76 -1.33
N LYS A 342 22.46 8.97 -0.95
CA LYS A 342 23.57 9.66 -1.61
C LYS A 342 24.92 8.93 -1.43
N PRO A 343 25.32 8.48 -0.21
CA PRO A 343 26.49 7.63 -0.04
C PRO A 343 26.42 6.32 -0.85
N CYS A 344 25.25 5.67 -0.94
CA CYS A 344 25.09 4.47 -1.76
C CYS A 344 25.16 4.76 -3.27
N GLN A 345 24.67 5.91 -3.74
CA GLN A 345 24.80 6.35 -5.13
C GLN A 345 26.27 6.59 -5.51
N GLU A 346 27.04 7.26 -4.67
CA GLU A 346 28.49 7.47 -4.90
C GLU A 346 29.29 6.18 -4.78
N LEU A 347 29.00 5.31 -3.80
CA LEU A 347 29.63 3.99 -3.70
C LEU A 347 29.38 3.15 -4.97
N LYS A 348 28.15 3.17 -5.50
CA LYS A 348 27.82 2.51 -6.77
C LYS A 348 28.62 3.10 -7.94
N ARG A 349 28.80 4.42 -8.01
CA ARG A 349 29.59 5.11 -9.04
C ARG A 349 31.08 4.75 -8.95
N CYS A 350 31.62 4.62 -7.74
CA CYS A 350 33.00 4.17 -7.52
C CYS A 350 33.21 2.68 -7.90
N LEU A 351 32.23 1.81 -7.61
CA LEU A 351 32.35 0.36 -7.87
C LEU A 351 32.11 -0.04 -9.33
N LEU A 352 31.23 0.64 -10.05
CA LEU A 352 30.94 0.37 -11.47
C LEU A 352 31.76 1.23 -12.43
N GLY A 353 32.53 2.19 -11.91
CA GLY A 353 33.19 3.23 -12.69
C GLY A 353 32.21 4.28 -13.24
N PRO A 354 32.72 5.28 -13.96
CA PRO A 354 31.88 6.25 -14.65
C PRO A 354 31.10 5.57 -15.77
N MET A 355 29.79 5.39 -15.56
CA MET A 355 28.86 5.14 -16.65
C MET A 355 28.99 6.27 -17.69
N PRO A 356 29.02 5.98 -19.00
CA PRO A 356 29.02 7.02 -20.01
C PRO A 356 27.75 7.85 -19.88
N GLU A 357 27.89 9.17 -19.82
CA GLU A 357 26.75 10.08 -19.74
C GLU A 357 25.88 9.93 -20.99
N GLY A 358 24.61 9.62 -20.80
CA GLY A 358 23.61 9.75 -21.87
C GLY A 358 23.53 11.22 -22.30
N PRO A 359 23.24 11.52 -23.58
CA PRO A 359 23.35 12.87 -24.12
C PRO A 359 22.47 13.85 -23.33
N GLY A 360 23.12 14.70 -22.54
CA GLY A 360 22.46 15.73 -21.74
C GLY A 360 21.76 16.74 -22.63
N THR A 361 20.49 17.02 -22.36
CA THR A 361 19.74 18.11 -22.98
C THR A 361 20.28 19.44 -22.46
N ALA A 362 20.96 20.18 -23.33
CA ALA A 362 21.37 21.56 -23.14
C ALA A 362 20.26 22.55 -23.51
#